data_AF-A0A432ZXN0-F1
#
_entry.id   AF-A0A432ZXN0-F1
#
_cell.length_a   1.000
_cell.length_b   1.000
_cell.length_c   1.000
_cell.angle_alpha   90.00
_cell.angle_beta   90.00
_cell.angle_gamma   90.00
#
_symmetry.space_group_name_H-M   'P 1'
#
loop_
_entity.id
_entity.type
_entity.pdbx_description
1 polymer ?
#
loop_
_entity_poly.entity_id
_entity_poly.type
_entity_poly.pdbx_seq_one_letter_code
_entity_poly.pdbx_strand_id
1 'polypeptide(L)'
;MFIRPKILQKKEITTDDKIIFRTIFDVLSTLFTDENQLSTLTSCYNINHYQQVWFPNIVSLTPKALAIKKGYANYMSDDWNYIYYFNDTNDQTKQQKLGEKQLERQTQLITFAKINEKELGIGYHFVGVFTFIGFLDKDYKTMIYQKIKNSYQLNK
;
A
#
# COMPACT_ATOMS: atom_id res chain seq x y z
N MET A 1 6.67 -23.94 -4.37
CA MET A 1 5.24 -24.05 -4.01
C MET A 1 4.48 -23.02 -4.83
N PHE A 2 3.54 -23.42 -5.68
CA PHE A 2 2.79 -22.47 -6.51
C PHE A 2 1.86 -21.66 -5.60
N ILE A 3 2.10 -20.36 -5.51
CA ILE A 3 1.42 -19.39 -4.62
C ILE A 3 -0.01 -19.09 -5.11
N ARG A 4 -0.19 -19.10 -6.43
CA ARG A 4 -1.43 -18.73 -7.12
C ARG A 4 -2.63 -19.65 -6.80
N PRO A 5 -2.53 -21.00 -6.78
CA PRO A 5 -3.67 -21.88 -6.48
C PRO A 5 -4.31 -21.66 -5.10
N LYS A 6 -3.51 -21.41 -4.04
CA LYS A 6 -4.03 -21.30 -2.67
C LYS A 6 -4.80 -20.01 -2.42
N ILE A 7 -4.28 -18.86 -2.85
CA ILE A 7 -4.98 -17.57 -2.72
C ILE A 7 -6.26 -17.58 -3.57
N LEU A 8 -6.17 -18.06 -4.81
CA LEU A 8 -7.32 -18.07 -5.71
C LEU A 8 -8.45 -18.97 -5.22
N GLN A 9 -8.15 -20.10 -4.56
CA GLN A 9 -9.18 -20.95 -3.94
C GLN A 9 -9.83 -20.29 -2.72
N LYS A 10 -9.04 -19.61 -1.87
CA LYS A 10 -9.60 -18.89 -0.71
C LYS A 10 -10.34 -17.61 -1.07
N LYS A 11 -10.09 -17.06 -2.27
CA LYS A 11 -10.54 -15.72 -2.71
C LYS A 11 -10.19 -14.62 -1.69
N GLU A 12 -9.12 -14.81 -0.92
CA GLU A 12 -8.68 -13.88 0.12
C GLU A 12 -7.16 -13.88 0.19
N ILE A 13 -6.58 -12.71 0.45
CA ILE A 13 -5.18 -12.55 0.85
C ILE A 13 -5.11 -11.95 2.25
N THR A 14 -4.21 -12.47 3.07
CA THR A 14 -4.00 -12.08 4.46
C THR A 14 -2.54 -11.70 4.71
N THR A 15 -2.27 -10.92 5.75
CA THR A 15 -0.89 -10.60 6.17
C THR A 15 -0.10 -11.85 6.59
N ASP A 16 -0.78 -12.93 6.98
CA ASP A 16 -0.18 -14.17 7.47
C ASP A 16 0.24 -15.13 6.36
N ASP A 17 -0.24 -14.91 5.12
CA ASP A 17 0.11 -15.79 3.99
C ASP A 17 1.60 -15.70 3.63
N LYS A 18 2.30 -14.62 4.04
CA LYS A 18 3.75 -14.39 3.83
C LYS A 18 4.18 -14.55 2.36
N ILE A 19 3.31 -14.10 1.46
CA ILE A 19 3.51 -14.17 0.02
C ILE A 19 4.31 -12.97 -0.45
N ILE A 20 5.37 -13.23 -1.20
CA ILE A 20 6.24 -12.20 -1.76
C ILE A 20 6.07 -12.18 -3.27
N PHE A 21 5.56 -11.06 -3.79
CA PHE A 21 5.50 -10.79 -5.23
C PHE A 21 6.78 -10.08 -5.66
N ARG A 22 7.37 -10.47 -6.79
CA ARG A 22 8.64 -9.86 -7.22
C ARG A 22 8.40 -8.47 -7.82
N THR A 23 7.28 -8.31 -8.52
CA THR A 23 6.94 -7.08 -9.23
C THR A 23 5.50 -6.65 -8.95
N ILE A 24 5.20 -5.38 -9.22
CA ILE A 24 3.82 -4.87 -9.25
C ILE A 24 2.98 -5.70 -10.23
N PHE A 25 3.53 -6.03 -11.40
CA PHE A 25 2.84 -6.85 -12.40
C PHE A 25 2.43 -8.23 -11.86
N ASP A 26 3.27 -8.88 -11.04
CA ASP A 26 2.92 -10.15 -10.41
C ASP A 26 1.72 -10.01 -9.47
N VAL A 27 1.64 -8.91 -8.70
CA VAL A 27 0.48 -8.62 -7.85
C VAL A 27 -0.77 -8.47 -8.71
N LEU A 28 -0.70 -7.62 -9.74
CA LEU A 28 -1.83 -7.29 -10.60
C LEU A 28 -2.35 -8.52 -11.36
N SER A 29 -1.47 -9.24 -12.05
CA SER A 29 -1.82 -10.43 -12.85
C SER A 29 -2.22 -11.65 -12.02
N THR A 30 -1.88 -11.68 -10.73
CA THR A 30 -2.30 -12.77 -9.84
C THR A 30 -3.64 -12.48 -9.20
N LEU A 31 -3.86 -11.24 -8.74
CA LEU A 31 -4.96 -10.91 -7.83
C LEU A 31 -6.06 -10.06 -8.48
N PHE A 32 -5.72 -9.25 -9.47
CA PHE A 32 -6.59 -8.22 -10.04
C PHE A 32 -6.79 -8.39 -11.56
N THR A 33 -6.69 -9.63 -12.03
CA THR A 33 -7.15 -10.04 -13.35
C THR A 33 -8.22 -11.12 -13.26
N ASP A 34 -9.17 -11.05 -14.18
CA ASP A 34 -10.22 -12.04 -14.33
C ASP A 34 -9.71 -13.32 -15.05
N GLU A 35 -10.62 -14.25 -15.28
CA GLU A 35 -10.35 -15.52 -15.99
C GLU A 35 -9.90 -15.33 -17.44
N ASN A 36 -10.26 -14.20 -18.07
CA ASN A 36 -9.87 -13.82 -19.42
C ASN A 36 -8.58 -12.97 -19.43
N GLN A 37 -7.91 -12.84 -18.28
CA GLN A 37 -6.69 -12.03 -18.09
C GLN A 37 -6.91 -10.52 -18.29
N LEU A 38 -8.15 -10.05 -18.23
CA LEU A 38 -8.48 -8.63 -18.25
C LEU A 38 -8.31 -8.05 -16.85
N SER A 39 -7.75 -6.84 -16.78
CA SER A 39 -7.60 -6.10 -15.52
C SER A 39 -8.98 -5.76 -14.95
N THR A 40 -9.19 -6.09 -13.67
CA THR A 40 -10.36 -5.65 -12.90
C THR A 40 -10.18 -4.23 -12.34
N LEU A 41 -8.99 -3.64 -12.53
CA LEU A 41 -8.68 -2.28 -12.09
C LEU A 41 -8.95 -1.27 -13.19
N THR A 42 -9.43 -0.09 -12.77
CA THR A 42 -9.50 1.11 -13.58
C THR A 42 -8.21 1.94 -13.43
N SER A 43 -8.18 3.14 -14.04
CA SER A 43 -7.00 4.01 -14.01
C SER A 43 -6.48 4.25 -12.60
N CYS A 44 -5.15 4.41 -12.48
CA CYS A 44 -4.46 4.62 -11.19
C CYS A 44 -4.67 3.49 -10.17
N TYR A 45 -4.87 2.25 -10.62
CA TYR A 45 -5.06 1.06 -9.77
C TYR A 45 -6.32 1.09 -8.89
N ASN A 46 -7.36 1.79 -9.34
CA ASN A 46 -8.64 1.85 -8.64
C ASN A 46 -9.43 0.55 -8.85
N ILE A 47 -9.89 -0.05 -7.75
CA ILE A 47 -10.75 -1.24 -7.76
C ILE A 47 -12.22 -0.81 -7.92
N ASN A 48 -12.61 0.25 -7.22
CA ASN A 48 -13.91 0.90 -7.31
C ASN A 48 -13.79 2.36 -6.82
N HIS A 49 -14.91 3.01 -6.48
CA HIS A 49 -14.92 4.42 -6.10
C HIS A 49 -14.29 4.72 -4.71
N TYR A 50 -14.13 3.72 -3.85
CA TYR A 50 -13.58 3.85 -2.50
C TYR A 50 -12.36 2.95 -2.23
N GLN A 51 -11.98 2.06 -3.16
CA GLN A 51 -10.85 1.14 -3.02
C GLN A 51 -9.80 1.32 -4.11
N GLN A 52 -8.54 1.34 -3.70
CA GLN A 52 -7.39 1.49 -4.58
C GLN A 52 -6.25 0.56 -4.13
N VAL A 53 -5.50 -0.01 -5.07
CA VAL A 53 -4.27 -0.75 -4.75
C VAL A 53 -3.12 0.24 -4.57
N TRP A 54 -2.35 0.07 -3.50
CA TRP A 54 -1.23 0.94 -3.17
C TRP A 54 0.08 0.17 -3.05
N PHE A 55 1.15 0.72 -3.62
CA PHE A 55 2.49 0.10 -3.68
C PHE A 55 3.57 1.00 -3.07
N PRO A 56 3.53 1.30 -1.76
CA PRO A 56 4.53 2.16 -1.13
C PRO A 56 5.89 1.45 -1.10
N ASN A 57 6.97 2.19 -1.35
CA ASN A 57 8.33 1.69 -1.15
C ASN A 57 8.78 2.05 0.26
N ILE A 58 8.86 1.05 1.13
CA ILE A 58 9.16 1.23 2.55
C ILE A 58 10.68 1.32 2.72
N VAL A 59 11.14 2.41 3.33
CA VAL A 59 12.52 2.55 3.77
C VAL A 59 12.66 1.95 5.16
N SER A 60 13.75 1.22 5.39
CA SER A 60 14.06 0.68 6.70
C SER A 60 14.40 1.79 7.70
N LEU A 61 14.41 1.47 9.00
CA LEU A 61 14.62 2.47 10.07
C LEU A 61 15.95 3.22 9.94
N THR A 62 17.04 2.53 9.61
CA THR A 62 18.39 3.11 9.46
C THR A 62 18.47 4.17 8.32
N PRO A 63 17.95 3.93 7.10
CA PRO A 63 17.88 4.93 6.04
C PRO A 63 16.74 5.95 6.17
N LYS A 64 15.83 5.84 7.15
CA LYS A 64 14.68 6.78 7.29
C LYS A 64 15.11 8.24 7.34
N ALA A 65 16.07 8.58 8.21
CA ALA A 65 16.53 9.96 8.36
C ALA A 65 17.17 10.51 7.07
N LEU A 66 17.87 9.66 6.32
CA LEU A 66 18.45 10.04 5.04
C LEU A 66 17.39 10.24 3.95
N ALA A 67 16.37 9.39 3.91
CA ALA A 67 15.25 9.51 2.96
C ALA A 67 14.43 10.78 3.21
N ILE A 68 14.14 11.08 4.48
CA ILE A 68 13.49 12.35 4.88
C ILE A 68 14.34 13.55 4.44
N LYS A 69 15.66 13.52 4.63
CA LYS A 69 16.56 14.59 4.14
C LYS A 69 16.54 14.75 2.61
N LYS A 70 16.25 13.67 1.87
CA LYS A 70 16.09 13.70 0.41
C LYS A 70 14.70 14.19 -0.04
N GLY A 71 13.83 14.54 0.91
CA GLY A 71 12.50 15.10 0.64
C GLY A 71 11.40 14.06 0.39
N TYR A 72 11.69 12.76 0.51
CA TYR A 72 10.69 11.70 0.28
C TYR A 72 10.99 10.42 1.06
N ALA A 73 9.99 9.91 1.79
CA ALA A 73 10.09 8.61 2.47
C ALA A 73 8.71 7.98 2.69
N ASN A 74 8.59 6.67 2.50
CA ASN A 74 7.53 5.89 3.15
C ASN A 74 8.15 5.02 4.23
N TYR A 75 7.60 5.01 5.43
CA TYR A 75 8.07 4.18 6.52
C TYR A 75 6.89 3.66 7.34
N MET A 76 7.10 2.58 8.08
CA MET A 76 6.07 1.96 8.93
C MET A 76 6.37 2.18 10.40
N SER A 77 5.34 2.14 11.24
CA SER A 77 5.50 1.96 12.69
C SER A 77 6.02 0.56 13.00
N ASP A 78 6.63 0.38 14.18
CA ASP A 78 7.26 -0.89 14.58
C ASP A 78 6.24 -2.04 14.67
N ASP A 79 4.99 -1.74 15.02
CA ASP A 79 3.85 -2.69 15.07
C ASP A 79 3.16 -2.89 13.72
N TRP A 80 3.64 -2.21 12.67
CA TRP A 80 3.12 -2.23 11.31
C TRP A 80 1.67 -1.75 11.18
N ASN A 81 1.11 -1.07 12.18
CA ASN A 81 -0.26 -0.56 12.15
C ASN A 81 -0.38 0.80 11.46
N TYR A 82 0.73 1.50 11.26
CA TYR A 82 0.76 2.78 10.57
C TYR A 82 1.75 2.79 9.43
N ILE A 83 1.37 3.46 8.34
CA ILE A 83 2.27 3.87 7.27
C ILE A 83 2.32 5.39 7.26
N TYR A 84 3.53 5.93 7.17
CA TYR A 84 3.79 7.35 7.06
C TYR A 84 4.32 7.63 5.66
N TYR A 85 3.68 8.56 4.96
CA TYR A 85 4.13 9.09 3.67
C TYR A 85 4.65 10.50 3.91
N PHE A 86 5.96 10.68 3.81
CA PHE A 86 6.62 11.98 3.88
C PHE A 86 6.99 12.45 2.48
N ASN A 87 6.62 13.69 2.15
CA ASN A 87 7.02 14.35 0.92
C ASN A 87 7.15 15.87 1.15
N ASP A 88 8.39 16.36 1.05
CA ASP A 88 8.74 17.79 1.19
C ASP A 88 8.79 18.51 -0.18
N THR A 89 8.70 17.76 -1.27
CA THR A 89 8.78 18.29 -2.64
C THR A 89 7.41 18.59 -3.25
N ASN A 90 6.35 18.08 -2.64
CA ASN A 90 5.00 18.30 -3.10
C ASN A 90 4.52 19.70 -2.78
N ASP A 91 3.67 20.24 -3.65
CA ASP A 91 2.89 21.42 -3.36
C ASP A 91 1.95 21.15 -2.17
N GLN A 92 2.07 21.96 -1.12
CA GLN A 92 1.32 21.79 0.13
C GLN A 92 -0.19 21.80 -0.10
N THR A 93 -0.68 22.66 -1.00
CA THR A 93 -2.11 22.77 -1.31
C THR A 93 -2.61 21.50 -2.01
N LYS A 94 -1.82 20.92 -2.92
CA LYS A 94 -2.16 19.64 -3.57
C LYS A 94 -2.16 18.49 -2.57
N GLN A 95 -1.21 18.46 -1.65
CA GLN A 95 -1.12 17.39 -0.65
C GLN A 95 -2.26 17.46 0.37
N GLN A 96 -2.61 18.66 0.82
CA GLN A 96 -3.78 18.88 1.66
C GLN A 96 -5.06 18.40 0.96
N LYS A 97 -5.31 18.85 -0.28
CA LYS A 97 -6.48 18.43 -1.07
C LYS A 97 -6.55 16.93 -1.29
N LEU A 98 -5.40 16.27 -1.47
CA LEU A 98 -5.33 14.82 -1.59
C LEU A 98 -5.81 14.15 -0.29
N GLY A 99 -5.32 14.60 0.86
CA GLY A 99 -5.74 14.09 2.17
C GLY A 99 -7.24 14.32 2.43
N GLU A 100 -7.74 15.54 2.19
CA GLU A 100 -9.17 15.87 2.33
C GLU A 100 -10.06 14.95 1.49
N LYS A 101 -9.69 14.74 0.22
CA LYS A 101 -10.41 13.84 -0.69
C LYS A 101 -10.39 12.39 -0.21
N GLN A 102 -9.27 11.93 0.37
CA GLN A 102 -9.18 10.57 0.89
C GLN A 102 -10.02 10.38 2.16
N LEU A 103 -10.08 11.39 3.05
CA LEU A 103 -10.96 11.39 4.21
C LEU A 103 -12.44 11.36 3.79
N GLU A 104 -12.83 12.27 2.90
CA GLU A 104 -14.21 12.39 2.41
C GLU A 104 -14.71 11.09 1.80
N ARG A 105 -13.88 10.46 0.96
CA ARG A 105 -14.21 9.19 0.28
C ARG A 105 -14.05 7.96 1.16
N GLN A 106 -13.49 8.12 2.36
CA GLN A 106 -13.09 7.01 3.23
C GLN A 106 -12.27 5.96 2.47
N THR A 107 -11.27 6.44 1.72
CA THR A 107 -10.53 5.60 0.78
C THR A 107 -9.82 4.46 1.51
N GLN A 108 -9.99 3.24 0.99
CA GLN A 108 -9.33 2.03 1.45
C GLN A 108 -8.20 1.66 0.49
N LEU A 109 -6.99 1.59 1.03
CA LEU A 109 -5.77 1.26 0.31
C LEU A 109 -5.41 -0.20 0.55
N ILE A 110 -5.59 -1.04 -0.47
CA ILE A 110 -5.17 -2.44 -0.46
C ILE A 110 -3.66 -2.43 -0.71
N THR A 111 -2.88 -2.61 0.36
CA THR A 111 -1.48 -2.17 0.38
C THR A 111 -0.50 -3.32 0.21
N PHE A 112 0.33 -3.21 -0.83
CA PHE A 112 1.45 -4.09 -1.13
C PHE A 112 2.76 -3.32 -0.98
N ALA A 113 3.34 -3.34 0.23
CA ALA A 113 4.57 -2.62 0.53
C ALA A 113 5.77 -3.28 -0.14
N LYS A 114 6.58 -2.50 -0.85
CA LYS A 114 7.90 -2.96 -1.32
C LYS A 114 8.87 -2.91 -0.16
N ILE A 115 9.41 -4.07 0.20
CA ILE A 115 10.43 -4.25 1.22
C ILE A 115 11.73 -4.65 0.53
N ASN A 116 12.83 -3.95 0.85
CA ASN A 116 14.16 -4.20 0.28
C ASN A 116 15.13 -4.75 1.33
N GLU A 117 14.61 -5.46 2.32
CA GLU A 117 15.39 -6.09 3.39
C GLU A 117 15.48 -7.59 3.12
N LYS A 118 16.70 -8.14 3.17
CA LYS A 118 16.93 -9.56 2.88
C LYS A 118 16.24 -10.48 3.88
N GLU A 119 16.23 -10.10 5.15
CA GLU A 119 15.68 -10.90 6.26
C GLU A 119 14.16 -11.04 6.16
N LEU A 120 13.48 -9.98 5.69
CA LEU A 120 12.03 -9.98 5.47
C LEU A 120 11.64 -10.50 4.08
N GLY A 121 12.62 -10.68 3.19
CA GLY A 121 12.43 -11.08 1.80
C GLY A 121 12.17 -9.87 0.89
N ILE A 122 12.99 -9.74 -0.15
CA ILE A 122 12.92 -8.60 -1.08
C ILE A 122 11.73 -8.78 -2.04
N GLY A 123 10.81 -7.82 -2.04
CA GLY A 123 9.66 -7.81 -2.93
C GLY A 123 8.47 -7.04 -2.37
N TYR A 124 7.31 -7.27 -2.96
CA TYR A 124 6.04 -6.68 -2.56
C TYR A 124 5.29 -7.64 -1.65
N HIS A 125 4.95 -7.15 -0.45
CA HIS A 125 4.26 -7.89 0.60
C HIS A 125 2.89 -7.29 0.83
N PHE A 126 1.86 -8.12 0.92
CA PHE A 126 0.57 -7.65 1.40
C PHE A 126 0.67 -7.31 2.90
N VAL A 127 0.52 -6.04 3.25
CA VAL A 127 0.68 -5.54 4.62
C VAL A 127 -0.64 -5.15 5.29
N GLY A 128 -1.75 -5.28 4.56
CA GLY A 128 -3.11 -5.02 5.05
C GLY A 128 -3.86 -3.99 4.21
N VAL A 129 -5.04 -3.62 4.70
CA VAL A 129 -5.86 -2.53 4.16
C VAL A 129 -5.70 -1.33 5.07
N PHE A 130 -5.34 -0.19 4.48
CA PHE A 130 -5.07 1.06 5.19
C PHE A 130 -6.09 2.13 4.81
N THR A 131 -6.28 3.11 5.69
CA THR A 131 -7.02 4.33 5.38
C THR A 131 -6.24 5.54 5.87
N PHE A 132 -6.41 6.66 5.19
CA PHE A 132 -5.79 7.92 5.60
C PHE A 132 -6.53 8.48 6.82
N ILE A 133 -5.77 8.92 7.85
CA ILE A 133 -6.35 9.42 9.10
C ILE A 133 -5.96 10.87 9.42
N GLY A 134 -5.04 11.48 8.64
CA GLY A 134 -4.64 12.86 8.82
C GLY A 134 -3.17 13.13 8.54
N PHE A 135 -2.68 14.26 9.04
CA PHE A 135 -1.30 14.70 8.90
C PHE A 135 -0.62 14.76 10.27
N LEU A 136 0.67 14.45 10.34
CA LEU A 136 1.45 14.58 11.59
C LEU A 136 1.93 16.00 11.85
N ASP A 137 1.99 16.82 10.81
CA ASP A 137 2.59 18.14 10.83
C ASP A 137 1.62 19.19 10.26
N LYS A 138 1.90 20.46 10.57
CA LYS A 138 1.06 21.60 10.16
C LYS A 138 1.29 22.00 8.70
N ASP A 139 2.42 21.57 8.11
CA ASP A 139 2.82 21.86 6.75
C ASP A 139 2.40 20.76 5.75
N TYR A 140 1.62 19.78 6.22
CA TYR A 140 1.01 18.67 5.48
C TYR A 140 2.01 17.74 4.78
N LYS A 141 3.28 17.76 5.17
CA LYS A 141 4.36 16.98 4.56
C LYS A 141 4.26 15.51 4.86
N THR A 142 3.76 15.15 6.04
CA THR A 142 3.61 13.78 6.49
C THR A 142 2.16 13.38 6.60
N MET A 143 1.71 12.55 5.65
CA MET A 143 0.42 11.87 5.71
C MET A 143 0.55 10.60 6.56
N ILE A 144 -0.41 10.35 7.45
CA ILE A 144 -0.50 9.13 8.25
C ILE A 144 -1.68 8.27 7.79
N TYR A 145 -1.40 6.99 7.63
CA TYR A 145 -2.37 5.96 7.25
C TYR A 145 -2.43 4.89 8.33
N GLN A 146 -3.63 4.51 8.75
CA GLN A 146 -3.87 3.47 9.76
C GLN A 146 -4.36 2.19 9.10
N LYS A 147 -3.82 1.05 9.55
CA LYS A 147 -4.31 -0.26 9.16
C LYS A 147 -5.69 -0.50 9.77
N ILE A 148 -6.64 -0.88 8.93
CA ILE A 148 -8.02 -1.19 9.33
C ILE A 148 -8.37 -2.67 9.17
N LYS A 149 -7.63 -3.42 8.33
CA LYS A 149 -7.83 -4.87 8.14
C LYS A 149 -6.51 -5.58 7.84
N ASN A 150 -6.39 -6.82 8.31
CA ASN A 150 -5.28 -7.73 7.98
C ASN A 150 -5.57 -8.64 6.78
N SER A 151 -6.75 -8.51 6.17
CA SER A 151 -7.13 -9.28 5.00
C SER A 151 -7.89 -8.47 3.96
N TYR A 152 -7.90 -8.96 2.74
CA TYR A 152 -8.67 -8.43 1.61
C TYR A 152 -9.31 -9.56 0.82
N GLN A 153 -10.63 -9.46 0.64
CA GLN A 153 -11.42 -10.38 -0.17
C GLN A 153 -11.31 -10.00 -1.64
N LEU A 154 -10.94 -10.96 -2.48
CA LEU A 154 -10.82 -10.80 -3.92
C LEU A 154 -12.21 -10.95 -4.53
N ASN A 155 -12.67 -9.91 -5.23
CA ASN A 155 -13.89 -9.98 -6.03
C ASN A 155 -13.59 -10.83 -7.27
N LYS A 156 -13.84 -12.14 -7.18
CA LYS A 156 -13.79 -13.10 -8.28
C LYS A 156 -15.08 -13.88 -8.36
#